data_AF-A0A931XE67-F1
#
_entry.id   AF-A0A931XE67-F1
#
_cell.length_a   1.000
_cell.length_b   1.000
_cell.length_c   1.000
_cell.angle_alpha   90.00
_cell.angle_beta   90.00
_cell.angle_gamma   90.00
#
_symmetry.space_group_name_H-M   'P 1'
#
loop_
_entity.id
_entity.type
_entity.pdbx_description
1 polymer ?
#
loop_
_entity_poly.entity_id
_entity_poly.type
_entity_poly.pdbx_seq_one_letter_code
_entity_poly.pdbx_strand_id
1 'polypeptide(L)' 'MYLWGPAGFFEVIRKRYEKGSIIITTNRNFEDWGAIFGDYTMASAIIDRIIHHA' A
#
# COMPACT_ATOMS: atom_id res chain seq x y z
N MET A 1 6.94 -4.62 18.84
CA MET A 1 6.84 -5.38 17.57
C MET A 1 5.43 -5.15 17.01
N TYR A 2 5.19 -3.99 16.41
CA TYR A 2 3.85 -3.55 16.04
C TYR A 2 3.65 -3.63 14.52
N LEU A 3 2.59 -4.32 14.08
CA LEU A 3 2.11 -4.38 12.69
C LEU A 3 1.50 -3.05 12.19
N TRP A 4 1.83 -1.92 12.80
CA TRP A 4 1.27 -0.60 12.47
C TRP A 4 2.15 0.20 11.50
N GLY A 5 3.29 -0.36 11.09
CA GLY A 5 4.20 0.27 10.13
C GLY A 5 3.98 -0.18 8.68
N PRO A 6 4.87 0.26 7.77
CA PRO A 6 4.93 -0.10 6.35
C PRO A 6 4.61 -1.57 6.02
N ALA A 7 5.22 -2.50 6.76
CA ALA A 7 5.06 -3.94 6.55
C ALA A 7 3.65 -4.45 6.87
N GLY A 8 2.99 -3.90 7.89
CA GLY A 8 1.63 -4.30 8.24
C GLY A 8 0.60 -3.82 7.22
N PHE A 9 0.79 -2.60 6.71
CA PHE A 9 -0.03 -2.06 5.63
C PHE A 9 0.09 -2.90 4.35
N PHE A 10 1.31 -3.29 3.97
CA PHE A 10 1.54 -4.18 2.84
C PHE A 10 0.84 -5.53 2.99
N GLU A 11 0.92 -6.15 4.17
CA GLU A 11 0.25 -7.44 4.40
C GLU A 11 -1.28 -7.34 4.31
N VAL A 12 -1.89 -6.22 4.70
CA VAL A 12 -3.32 -5.98 4.50
C VAL A 12 -3.66 -5.92 3.01
N ILE A 13 -2.90 -5.13 2.23
CA ILE A 13 -3.11 -5.01 0.79
C ILE A 13 -2.93 -6.35 0.09
N ARG A 14 -1.83 -7.05 0.38
CA ARG A 14 -1.54 -8.36 -0.18
C ARG A 14 -2.65 -9.38 0.11
N LYS A 15 -3.22 -9.38 1.31
CA LYS A 15 -4.31 -10.30 1.68
C LYS A 15 -5.65 -9.96 1.01
N ARG A 16 -5.88 -8.69 0.67
CA ARG A 16 -7.14 -8.21 0.06
C ARG A 16 -7.10 -8.17 -1.47
N TYR A 17 -5.91 -8.05 -2.06
CA TYR A 17 -5.70 -8.05 -3.51
C TYR A 17 -6.42 -9.25 -4.14
N GLU A 18 -7.24 -8.99 -5.16
CA GLU A 18 -8.10 -9.96 -5.87
C GLU A 18 -9.13 -10.72 -5.01
N LYS A 19 -9.29 -10.37 -3.73
CA LYS A 19 -10.22 -11.04 -2.80
C LYS A 19 -11.34 -10.15 -2.28
N GLY A 20 -11.26 -8.84 -2.49
CA GLY A 20 -12.34 -7.90 -2.16
C GLY A 20 -11.90 -6.45 -2.30
N SER A 21 -12.87 -5.52 -2.22
CA SER A 21 -12.60 -4.09 -2.37
C SER A 21 -11.75 -3.52 -1.23
N ILE A 22 -10.95 -2.51 -1.57
CA ILE A 22 -10.14 -1.73 -0.64
C ILE A 22 -10.50 -0.26 -0.84
N ILE A 23 -10.85 0.45 0.24
CA ILE A 23 -10.99 1.90 0.27
C ILE A 23 -9.81 2.45 1.05
N ILE A 24 -9.07 3.39 0.45
CA ILE A 24 -7.90 4.03 1.04
C ILE A 24 -8.16 5.53 1.08
N THR A 25 -7.97 6.14 2.24
CA THR A 25 -7.96 7.60 2.41
C THR A 25 -6.55 8.02 2.84
N THR A 26 -6.01 9.03 2.18
CA THR A 26 -4.65 9.54 2.44
C THR A 26 -4.63 11.04 2.25
N ASN A 27 -3.86 11.74 3.08
CA ASN A 27 -3.54 13.17 2.91
C ASN A 27 -2.21 13.39 2.17
N ARG A 28 -1.62 12.31 1.64
CA ARG A 28 -0.36 12.27 0.89
C ARG A 28 -0.60 11.70 -0.51
N ASN A 29 0.10 12.26 -1.49
CA ASN A 29 0.06 11.77 -2.87
C ASN A 29 0.80 10.42 -2.98
N PHE A 30 0.47 9.60 -3.98
CA PHE A 30 1.14 8.30 -4.17
C PHE A 30 2.65 8.41 -4.42
N GLU A 31 3.12 9.52 -4.98
CA GLU A 31 4.55 9.81 -5.18
C GLU A 31 5.32 9.89 -3.84
N ASP A 32 4.66 10.32 -2.76
CA ASP A 32 5.25 10.44 -1.43
C ASP A 32 5.40 9.08 -0.73
N TRP A 33 4.75 8.02 -1.24
CA TRP A 33 4.66 6.74 -0.53
C TRP A 33 6.02 6.04 -0.43
N GLY A 34 6.93 6.24 -1.38
CA GLY A 34 8.29 5.70 -1.30
C GLY A 34 9.02 6.12 -0.01
N ALA A 35 8.85 7.38 0.41
CA ALA A 35 9.43 7.88 1.66
C ALA A 35 8.72 7.31 2.90
N ILE A 36 7.42 7.03 2.81
CA ILE A 36 6.61 6.46 3.91
C ILE A 36 6.97 4.99 4.15
N PHE A 37 7.13 4.21 3.08
CA PHE A 37 7.49 2.79 3.16
C PHE A 37 9.00 2.57 3.36
N GLY A 38 9.83 3.60 3.10
CA GLY A 38 11.29 3.51 3.14
C GLY A 38 11.89 2.69 1.98
N ASP A 39 11.04 2.29 1.03
CA ASP A 39 11.38 1.47 -0.13
C ASP A 39 10.44 1.85 -1.29
N TYR A 40 11.00 2.52 -2.30
CA TYR A 40 10.28 2.94 -3.50
C TYR A 40 9.79 1.75 -4.34
N THR A 41 10.51 0.63 -4.34
CA THR A 41 10.11 -0.59 -5.03
C THR A 41 8.88 -1.21 -4.36
N MET A 42 8.89 -1.29 -3.03
CA MET A 42 7.73 -1.75 -2.25
C MET A 42 6.52 -0.84 -2.44
N ALA A 43 6.72 0.48 -2.39
CA ALA A 43 5.65 1.46 -2.60
C ALA A 43 5.05 1.33 -4.00
N SER A 44 5.88 1.23 -5.04
CA SER A 44 5.43 1.05 -6.42
C SER A 44 4.61 -0.24 -6.59
N ALA A 45 5.06 -1.35 -6.01
CA ALA A 45 4.33 -2.62 -6.06
C ALA A 45 3.00 -2.60 -5.30
N ILE A 46 2.88 -1.76 -4.26
CA ILE A 46 1.61 -1.52 -3.56
C ILE A 46 0.67 -0.70 -4.44
N ILE A 47 1.17 0.41 -5.00
CA ILE A 47 0.39 1.32 -5.84
C ILE A 47 -0.15 0.56 -7.04
N ASP A 48 0.70 -0.20 -7.73
CA ASP A 48 0.33 -1.04 -8.88
C ASP A 48 -0.89 -1.93 -8.56
N ARG A 49 -0.86 -2.61 -7.41
CA ARG A 49 -1.97 -3.48 -6.97
C ARG A 49 -3.25 -2.74 -6.61
N ILE A 50 -3.16 -1.49 -6.16
CA ILE A 50 -4.34 -0.66 -5.87
C ILE A 50 -4.97 -0.15 -7.16
N ILE A 51 -4.15 0.34 -8.10
CA ILE A 51 -4.62 0.97 -9.33
C ILE A 51 -5.00 -0.04 -10.42
N HIS A 52 -4.56 -1.28 -10.33
CA HIS A 52 -4.85 -2.34 -11.31
C HIS A 52 -6.36 -2.51 -11.58
N HIS A 53 -7.20 -2.20 -10.59
CA HIS A 53 -8.66 -2.31 -10.68
C HIS A 53 -9.40 -0.98 -10.42
N ALA A 54 -8.71 0.16 -10.55
CA ALA A 54 -9.28 1.49 -10.32
C ALA A 54 -10.11 2.01 -11.50
#